data_AF-A0A956UG16-F1
#
_entry.id   AF-A0A956UG16-F1
#
_cell.length_a   1.000
_cell.length_b   1.000
_cell.length_c   1.000
_cell.angle_alpha   90.00
_cell.angle_beta   90.00
_cell.angle_gamma   90.00
#
_symmetry.space_group_name_H-M   'P 1'
#
loop_
_entity.id
_entity.type
_entity.pdbx_description
1 polymer ?
#
loop_
_entity_poly.entity_id
_entity_poly.type
_entity_poly.pdbx_seq_one_letter_code
_entity_poly.pdbx_strand_id
1 'polypeptide(L)'
;MPPWLVALRPQQWPKNGIVAAALVFSAGDAWELDNIDSWWPLLWRTLVLFGAWCAVASATYLINDAADRERDRQHPRKRHRPIAAGRLGVASALIMAVGLALAGTATAFALDAGSGAVVGGYFLVMLAYSGALKAVPVLDVFLLSAGVVARAVSGG
;
A
#
# COMPACT_ATOMS: atom_id res chain seq x y z
N MET A 1 3.17 -16.56 -14.26
CA MET A 1 3.63 -15.74 -13.10
C MET A 1 3.57 -16.57 -11.84
N PRO A 2 4.57 -16.48 -10.95
CA PRO A 2 4.57 -17.22 -9.70
C PRO A 2 3.43 -16.77 -8.77
N PRO A 3 2.82 -17.67 -7.96
CA PRO A 3 1.63 -17.36 -7.16
C PRO A 3 1.83 -16.20 -6.18
N TRP A 4 3.02 -16.06 -5.59
CA TRP A 4 3.36 -14.99 -4.66
C TRP A 4 3.32 -13.62 -5.32
N LEU A 5 3.84 -13.48 -6.55
CA LEU A 5 3.86 -12.19 -7.26
C LEU A 5 2.44 -11.74 -7.64
N VAL A 6 1.59 -12.69 -8.04
CA VAL A 6 0.17 -12.42 -8.31
C VAL A 6 -0.54 -11.95 -7.03
N ALA A 7 -0.20 -12.53 -5.87
CA ALA A 7 -0.79 -12.19 -4.58
C ALA A 7 -0.41 -10.78 -4.09
N LEU A 8 0.77 -10.27 -4.48
CA LEU A 8 1.19 -8.88 -4.22
C LEU A 8 0.40 -7.84 -5.04
N ARG A 9 -0.24 -8.27 -6.13
CA ARG A 9 -1.04 -7.43 -7.03
C ARG A 9 -0.29 -6.21 -7.58
N PRO A 10 0.86 -6.38 -8.27
CA PRO A 10 1.61 -5.29 -8.86
C PRO A 10 0.79 -4.41 -9.82
N GLN A 11 -0.21 -5.00 -10.49
CA GLN A 11 -1.19 -4.28 -11.31
C GLN A 11 -2.01 -3.22 -10.54
N GLN A 12 -2.02 -3.23 -9.21
CA GLN A 12 -2.68 -2.24 -8.36
C GLN A 12 -1.74 -1.16 -7.84
N TRP A 13 -0.43 -1.32 -7.98
CA TRP A 13 0.58 -0.34 -7.55
C TRP A 13 0.45 1.03 -8.21
N PRO A 14 0.04 1.17 -9.49
CA PRO A 14 -0.16 2.49 -10.09
C PRO A 14 -1.14 3.39 -9.33
N LYS A 15 -2.06 2.82 -8.54
CA LYS A 15 -2.95 3.60 -7.67
C LYS A 15 -2.20 4.39 -6.60
N ASN A 16 -1.02 3.92 -6.18
CA ASN A 16 -0.16 4.61 -5.23
C ASN A 16 0.62 5.76 -5.87
N GLY A 17 0.58 5.90 -7.20
CA GLY A 17 1.27 6.97 -7.93
C GLY A 17 0.80 8.37 -7.54
N ILE A 18 -0.35 8.50 -6.88
CA ILE A 18 -0.84 9.78 -6.33
C ILE A 18 0.09 10.39 -5.28
N VAL A 19 1.02 9.61 -4.70
CA VAL A 19 2.11 10.15 -3.87
C VAL A 19 2.96 11.16 -4.64
N ALA A 20 3.13 10.96 -5.95
CA ALA A 20 3.88 11.90 -6.81
C ALA A 20 3.15 13.23 -7.03
N ALA A 21 1.88 13.36 -6.65
CA ALA A 21 1.15 14.62 -6.79
C ALA A 21 1.83 15.75 -5.99
N ALA A 22 2.31 15.47 -4.79
CA ALA A 22 3.00 16.47 -3.96
C ALA A 22 4.32 16.96 -4.59
N LEU A 23 5.08 16.07 -5.23
CA LEU A 23 6.25 16.45 -6.03
C LEU A 23 5.85 17.38 -7.19
N VAL A 24 4.80 17.04 -7.94
CA VAL A 24 4.35 17.83 -9.09
C VAL A 24 3.82 19.20 -8.67
N PHE A 25 3.04 19.28 -7.59
CA PHE A 25 2.43 20.53 -7.13
C PHE A 25 3.38 21.44 -6.36
N SER A 26 4.54 20.94 -5.91
CA SER A 26 5.59 21.76 -5.30
C SER A 26 6.59 22.35 -6.30
N ALA A 27 6.42 22.05 -7.59
CA ALA A 27 7.24 22.60 -8.67
C ALA A 27 7.11 24.13 -8.75
N GLY A 28 8.23 24.84 -8.83
CA GLY A 28 8.29 26.30 -8.86
C GLY A 28 8.36 26.96 -7.49
N ASP A 29 7.89 26.30 -6.42
CA ASP A 29 8.02 26.77 -5.03
C ASP A 29 9.18 26.09 -4.30
N ALA A 30 9.28 24.76 -4.40
CA ALA A 30 10.27 23.95 -3.67
C ALA A 30 11.43 23.46 -4.54
N TRP A 31 11.23 23.39 -5.86
CA TRP A 31 12.24 22.91 -6.81
C TRP A 31 12.00 23.48 -8.21
N GLU A 32 13.08 23.56 -8.99
CA GLU A 32 13.10 24.12 -10.35
C GLU A 32 13.63 23.07 -11.33
N LEU A 33 13.07 22.98 -12.53
CA LEU A 33 13.40 21.94 -13.52
C LEU A 33 14.85 22.02 -14.03
N ASP A 34 15.41 23.22 -14.08
CA ASP A 34 16.77 23.52 -14.54
C ASP A 34 17.85 23.26 -13.48
N ASN A 35 17.47 23.09 -12.21
CA ASN A 35 18.38 22.80 -11.11
C ASN A 35 18.20 21.37 -10.57
N ILE A 36 19.07 20.45 -11.00
CA ILE A 36 19.04 19.03 -10.59
C ILE A 36 19.15 18.81 -9.09
N ASP A 37 19.91 19.65 -8.39
CA ASP A 37 20.12 19.52 -6.95
C ASP A 37 18.84 19.82 -6.15
N SER A 38 17.91 20.57 -6.75
CA SER A 38 16.62 20.89 -6.13
C SER A 38 15.59 19.76 -6.24
N TRP A 39 15.46 19.12 -7.41
CA TRP A 39 14.40 18.14 -7.65
C TRP A 39 14.83 16.69 -7.43
N TRP A 40 16.12 16.36 -7.58
CA TRP A 40 16.61 14.99 -7.42
C TRP A 40 16.31 14.40 -6.03
N PRO A 41 16.55 15.11 -4.91
CA PRO A 41 16.25 14.59 -3.58
C PRO A 41 14.74 14.34 -3.38
N LEU A 42 13.89 15.22 -3.92
CA LEU A 42 12.44 15.13 -3.82
C LEU A 42 11.88 13.97 -4.67
N LEU A 43 12.42 13.76 -5.87
CA LEU A 43 12.08 12.62 -6.72
C LEU A 43 12.47 11.31 -6.05
N TRP A 44 13.69 11.22 -5.52
CA TRP A 44 14.14 10.04 -4.77
C TRP A 44 13.22 9.73 -3.59
N ARG A 45 12.91 10.73 -2.76
CA ARG A 45 12.01 10.60 -1.61
C ARG A 45 10.62 10.11 -2.06
N THR A 46 10.10 10.67 -3.14
CA THR A 46 8.81 10.27 -3.75
C THR A 46 8.81 8.81 -4.20
N LEU A 47 9.87 8.36 -4.87
CA LEU A 47 9.99 6.98 -5.36
C LEU A 47 10.12 5.96 -4.23
N VAL A 48 10.92 6.29 -3.20
CA VAL A 48 11.05 5.46 -1.99
C VAL A 48 9.71 5.34 -1.28
N LEU A 49 9.02 6.45 -1.11
CA LEU A 49 7.72 6.49 -0.45
C LEU A 49 6.64 5.76 -1.27
N PHE A 50 6.65 5.89 -2.60
CA PHE A 50 5.80 5.09 -3.48
C PHE A 50 6.03 3.58 -3.27
N GLY A 51 7.30 3.16 -3.18
CA GLY A 51 7.67 1.78 -2.87
C GLY A 51 7.14 1.32 -1.50
N ALA A 52 7.27 2.17 -0.47
CA ALA A 52 6.71 1.90 0.86
C ALA A 52 5.19 1.71 0.84
N TRP A 53 4.46 2.58 0.13
CA TRP A 53 3.01 2.46 -0.07
C TRP A 53 2.63 1.17 -0.81
N CYS A 54 3.42 0.76 -1.82
CA CYS A 54 3.19 -0.49 -2.54
C CYS A 54 3.41 -1.71 -1.64
N ALA A 55 4.44 -1.69 -0.80
CA ALA A 55 4.72 -2.76 0.16
C ALA A 55 3.58 -2.90 1.18
N VAL A 56 3.17 -1.80 1.81
CA VAL A 56 2.06 -1.79 2.78
C VAL A 56 0.74 -2.19 2.13
N ALA A 57 0.41 -1.68 0.94
CA ALA A 57 -0.78 -2.11 0.20
C ALA A 57 -0.75 -3.62 -0.08
N SER A 58 0.39 -4.15 -0.55
CA SER A 58 0.56 -5.58 -0.80
C SER A 58 0.38 -6.42 0.47
N ALA A 59 0.90 -5.96 1.61
CA ALA A 59 0.67 -6.60 2.91
C ALA A 59 -0.83 -6.67 3.26
N THR A 60 -1.55 -5.55 3.10
CA THR A 60 -3.01 -5.54 3.36
C THR A 60 -3.77 -6.48 2.44
N TYR A 61 -3.38 -6.63 1.16
CA TYR A 61 -4.01 -7.58 0.25
C TYR A 61 -3.75 -9.03 0.66
N LEU A 62 -2.53 -9.36 1.09
CA LEU A 62 -2.19 -10.70 1.57
C LEU A 62 -2.98 -11.08 2.83
N ILE A 63 -3.09 -10.16 3.79
CA ILE A 63 -3.87 -10.36 5.03
C ILE A 63 -5.34 -10.53 4.70
N ASN A 64 -5.89 -9.68 3.82
CA ASN A 64 -7.28 -9.76 3.40
C ASN A 64 -7.59 -11.08 2.67
N ASP A 65 -6.75 -11.49 1.73
CA ASP A 65 -6.94 -12.73 0.97
C ASP A 65 -6.75 -13.98 1.85
N ALA A 66 -5.91 -13.90 2.89
CA ALA A 66 -5.78 -14.94 3.91
C ALA A 66 -7.04 -15.06 4.79
N ALA A 67 -7.55 -13.94 5.30
CA ALA A 67 -8.76 -13.88 6.10
C ALA A 67 -10.00 -14.33 5.31
N ASP A 68 -10.08 -13.96 4.03
CA ASP A 68 -11.22 -14.26 3.16
C ASP A 68 -11.10 -15.61 2.44
N ARG A 69 -10.07 -16.43 2.75
CA ARG A 69 -9.73 -17.64 2.00
C ARG A 69 -10.94 -18.53 1.70
N GLU A 70 -11.72 -18.89 2.72
CA GLU A 70 -12.82 -19.84 2.56
C GLU A 70 -14.01 -19.22 1.79
N ARG A 71 -14.33 -17.95 2.08
CA ARG A 71 -15.34 -17.18 1.33
C ARG A 71 -14.95 -17.04 -0.15
N ASP A 72 -13.69 -16.74 -0.41
CA ASP A 72 -13.18 -16.56 -1.77
C ASP A 72 -13.17 -17.87 -2.56
N ARG A 73 -12.97 -19.03 -1.91
CA ARG A 73 -13.07 -20.35 -2.57
C ARG A 73 -14.44 -20.64 -3.15
N GLN A 74 -15.50 -20.16 -2.50
CA GLN A 74 -16.88 -20.36 -2.93
C GLN A 74 -17.33 -19.33 -3.97
N HIS A 75 -16.56 -18.27 -4.18
CA HIS A 75 -16.91 -17.17 -5.07
C HIS A 75 -16.51 -17.46 -6.54
N PRO A 76 -17.39 -17.25 -7.54
CA PRO A 76 -17.14 -17.59 -8.95
C PRO A 76 -15.83 -17.04 -9.54
N ARG A 77 -15.53 -15.76 -9.26
CA ARG A 77 -14.29 -15.08 -9.71
C ARG A 77 -13.13 -15.15 -8.71
N LYS A 78 -13.36 -14.92 -7.41
CA LYS A 78 -12.30 -14.83 -6.39
C LYS A 78 -11.66 -16.18 -6.02
N ARG A 79 -12.29 -17.31 -6.37
CA ARG A 79 -11.74 -18.66 -6.14
C ARG A 79 -10.37 -18.91 -6.78
N HIS A 80 -10.04 -18.14 -7.82
CA HIS A 80 -8.77 -18.24 -8.54
C HIS A 80 -7.62 -17.44 -7.87
N ARG A 81 -7.88 -16.70 -6.79
CA ARG A 81 -6.83 -16.02 -6.01
C ARG A 81 -5.81 -17.04 -5.50
N PRO A 82 -4.50 -16.73 -5.48
CA PRO A 82 -3.47 -17.69 -5.08
C PRO A 82 -3.70 -18.37 -3.73
N ILE A 83 -4.16 -17.64 -2.72
CA ILE A 83 -4.41 -18.17 -1.37
C ILE A 83 -5.70 -19.01 -1.33
N ALA A 84 -6.79 -18.53 -1.94
CA ALA A 84 -8.05 -19.27 -2.06
C ALA A 84 -7.87 -20.59 -2.83
N ALA A 85 -7.15 -20.55 -3.95
CA ALA A 85 -6.85 -21.70 -4.78
C ALA A 85 -5.81 -22.67 -4.16
N GLY A 86 -5.27 -22.37 -2.98
CA GLY A 86 -4.26 -23.19 -2.31
C GLY A 86 -2.87 -23.18 -2.96
N ARG A 87 -2.63 -22.29 -3.93
CA ARG A 87 -1.32 -22.16 -4.63
C ARG A 87 -0.30 -21.38 -3.80
N LEU A 88 -0.75 -20.64 -2.80
CA LEU A 88 0.08 -19.96 -1.80
C LEU A 88 -0.46 -20.31 -0.40
N GLY A 89 0.40 -20.84 0.46
CA GLY A 89 0.04 -21.18 1.84
C GLY A 89 -0.30 -19.93 2.65
N VAL A 90 -1.29 -20.03 3.55
CA VAL A 90 -1.71 -18.91 4.43
C VAL A 90 -0.54 -18.44 5.29
N ALA A 91 0.22 -19.37 5.89
CA ALA A 91 1.39 -19.03 6.70
C ALA A 91 2.43 -18.23 5.90
N SER A 92 2.77 -18.68 4.69
CA SER A 92 3.69 -17.98 3.80
C SER A 92 3.18 -16.59 3.42
N ALA A 93 1.88 -16.47 3.11
CA ALA A 93 1.26 -15.18 2.80
C ALA A 93 1.32 -14.20 3.98
N LEU A 94 1.08 -14.67 5.20
CA LEU A 94 1.15 -13.85 6.41
C LEU A 94 2.59 -13.45 6.76
N ILE A 95 3.57 -14.36 6.61
CA ILE A 95 5.00 -14.04 6.78
C ILE A 95 5.42 -12.94 5.80
N MET A 96 5.04 -13.07 4.53
CA MET A 96 5.27 -12.03 3.52
C MET A 96 4.58 -10.72 3.88
N ALA A 97 3.33 -10.78 4.36
CA ALA A 97 2.58 -9.59 4.74
C ALA A 97 3.26 -8.83 5.89
N VAL A 98 3.71 -9.55 6.93
CA VAL A 98 4.44 -8.95 8.05
C VAL A 98 5.74 -8.33 7.56
N GLY A 99 6.52 -9.05 6.76
CA GLY A 99 7.78 -8.53 6.19
C GLY A 99 7.56 -7.25 5.38
N LEU A 100 6.55 -7.21 4.52
CA LEU A 100 6.22 -6.06 3.70
C LEU A 100 5.67 -4.88 4.51
N ALA A 101 4.84 -5.15 5.52
CA ALA A 101 4.30 -4.12 6.41
C ALA A 101 5.41 -3.46 7.22
N LEU A 102 6.32 -4.27 7.79
CA LEU A 102 7.48 -3.77 8.53
C LEU A 102 8.43 -3.00 7.62
N ALA A 103 8.80 -3.57 6.47
CA ALA A 103 9.70 -2.92 5.53
C ALA A 103 9.13 -1.59 5.01
N GLY A 104 7.87 -1.58 4.57
CA GLY A 104 7.23 -0.37 4.07
C GLY A 104 7.08 0.71 5.14
N THR A 105 6.61 0.35 6.34
CA THR A 105 6.42 1.30 7.44
C THR A 105 7.76 1.83 7.96
N ALA A 106 8.76 0.97 8.14
CA ALA A 106 10.10 1.38 8.57
C ALA A 106 10.77 2.29 7.54
N THR A 107 10.62 1.98 6.25
CA THR A 107 11.12 2.85 5.16
C THR A 107 10.48 4.23 5.21
N ALA A 108 9.16 4.31 5.46
CA ALA A 108 8.48 5.60 5.58
C ALA A 108 8.95 6.39 6.81
N PHE A 109 9.14 5.74 7.97
CA PHE A 109 9.72 6.40 9.16
C PHE A 109 11.17 6.84 8.98
N ALA A 110 11.95 6.11 8.17
CA ALA A 110 13.33 6.47 7.86
C ALA A 110 13.43 7.70 6.95
N LEU A 111 12.37 8.03 6.18
CA LEU A 111 12.29 9.29 5.45
C LEU A 111 11.95 10.45 6.39
N ASP A 112 10.87 10.34 7.13
CA ASP A 112 10.47 11.28 8.18
C ASP A 112 9.34 10.71 9.05
N ALA A 113 9.19 11.26 10.26
CA ALA A 113 8.19 10.78 11.22
C ALA A 113 6.74 10.97 10.75
N GLY A 114 6.46 12.00 9.95
CA GLY A 114 5.12 12.29 9.43
C GLY A 114 4.68 11.24 8.42
N SER A 115 5.51 10.97 7.41
CA SER A 115 5.29 9.90 6.43
C SER A 115 5.12 8.53 7.11
N GLY A 116 5.98 8.22 8.09
CA GLY A 116 5.87 7.00 8.87
C GLY A 116 4.55 6.87 9.61
N ALA A 117 4.11 7.93 10.30
CA ALA A 117 2.84 7.96 11.01
C ALA A 117 1.63 7.80 10.07
N VAL A 118 1.67 8.44 8.89
CA VAL A 118 0.60 8.35 7.89
C VAL A 118 0.52 6.94 7.29
N VAL A 119 1.64 6.37 6.86
CA VAL A 119 1.71 5.02 6.27
C VAL A 119 1.34 3.95 7.31
N GLY A 120 1.89 4.06 8.52
CA GLY A 120 1.61 3.15 9.62
C GLY A 120 0.16 3.25 10.10
N GLY A 121 -0.36 4.47 10.23
CA GLY A 121 -1.76 4.72 10.58
C GLY A 121 -2.73 4.13 9.54
N TYR A 122 -2.46 4.35 8.24
CA TYR A 122 -3.23 3.71 7.17
C TYR A 122 -3.20 2.19 7.26
N PHE A 123 -2.04 1.59 7.52
CA PHE A 123 -1.91 0.15 7.69
C PHE A 123 -2.75 -0.38 8.87
N LEU A 124 -2.67 0.27 10.03
CA LEU A 124 -3.46 -0.09 11.21
C LEU A 124 -4.96 -0.02 10.95
N VAL A 125 -5.40 1.03 10.26
CA VAL A 125 -6.80 1.19 9.86
C VAL A 125 -7.23 0.07 8.90
N MET A 126 -6.39 -0.31 7.94
CA MET A 126 -6.68 -1.44 7.05
C MET A 126 -6.66 -2.80 7.74
N LEU A 127 -5.83 -2.98 8.77
CA LEU A 127 -5.86 -4.19 9.60
C LEU A 127 -7.18 -4.28 10.38
N ALA A 128 -7.58 -3.20 11.05
CA ALA A 128 -8.85 -3.12 11.76
C ALA A 128 -10.03 -3.40 10.82
N TYR A 129 -9.95 -2.89 9.58
CA TYR A 129 -10.91 -3.18 8.54
C TYR A 129 -10.96 -4.67 8.16
N SER A 130 -9.79 -5.29 7.97
CA SER A 130 -9.70 -6.69 7.49
C SER A 130 -10.38 -7.72 8.40
N GLY A 131 -10.41 -7.45 9.72
CA GLY A 131 -10.92 -8.35 10.74
C GLY A 131 -12.34 -8.03 11.21
N ALA A 132 -12.61 -6.80 11.67
CA ALA A 132 -13.81 -6.48 12.45
C ALA A 132 -14.87 -5.64 11.68
N LEU A 133 -14.48 -4.87 10.66
CA LEU A 133 -15.33 -3.82 10.07
C LEU A 133 -15.78 -4.09 8.62
N LYS A 134 -15.47 -5.25 8.04
CA LYS A 134 -15.86 -5.66 6.66
C LYS A 134 -17.38 -5.62 6.38
N ALA A 135 -18.22 -5.37 7.37
CA ALA A 135 -19.69 -5.32 7.23
C ALA A 135 -20.25 -3.94 6.84
N VAL A 136 -19.43 -2.88 6.75
CA VAL A 136 -19.92 -1.51 6.51
C VAL A 136 -19.38 -0.90 5.21
N PRO A 137 -20.17 -0.87 4.11
CA PRO A 137 -19.74 -0.35 2.80
C PRO A 137 -19.34 1.14 2.80
N VAL A 138 -19.89 1.93 3.73
CA VAL A 138 -19.58 3.35 3.87
C VAL A 138 -18.13 3.56 4.30
N LEU A 139 -17.62 2.72 5.20
CA LEU A 139 -16.23 2.77 5.65
C LEU A 139 -15.24 2.52 4.50
N ASP A 140 -15.56 1.63 3.55
CA ASP A 140 -14.69 1.35 2.41
C ASP A 140 -14.39 2.61 1.57
N VAL A 141 -15.40 3.45 1.31
CA VAL A 141 -15.24 4.70 0.55
C VAL A 141 -14.40 5.70 1.33
N PHE A 142 -14.66 5.86 2.64
CA PHE A 142 -13.88 6.75 3.50
C PHE A 142 -12.42 6.30 3.64
N LEU A 143 -12.16 5.00 3.70
CA LEU A 143 -10.80 4.46 3.77
C LEU A 143 -10.05 4.60 2.45
N LEU A 144 -10.76 4.45 1.32
CA LEU A 144 -10.20 4.74 0.00
C LEU A 144 -9.84 6.22 -0.14
N SER A 145 -10.73 7.13 0.26
CA SER A 145 -10.46 8.58 0.22
C SER A 145 -9.38 9.00 1.22
N ALA A 146 -9.42 8.49 2.45
CA ALA A 146 -8.39 8.73 3.46
C ALA A 146 -7.04 8.21 2.99
N GLY A 147 -7.00 7.04 2.35
CA GLY A 147 -5.78 6.50 1.75
C GLY A 147 -5.24 7.38 0.61
N VAL A 148 -6.11 7.99 -0.19
CA VAL A 148 -5.70 8.94 -1.25
C VAL A 148 -5.12 10.21 -0.64
N VAL A 149 -5.79 10.79 0.36
CA VAL A 149 -5.32 11.98 1.09
C VAL A 149 -4.01 11.69 1.80
N ALA A 150 -3.92 10.56 2.51
CA ALA A 150 -2.71 10.11 3.19
C ALA A 150 -1.51 10.02 2.23
N ARG A 151 -1.70 9.41 1.06
CA ARG A 151 -0.66 9.33 0.02
C ARG A 151 -0.23 10.70 -0.48
N ALA A 152 -1.19 11.59 -0.74
CA ALA A 152 -0.92 12.95 -1.17
C ALA A 152 -0.17 13.77 -0.11
N VAL A 153 -0.57 13.68 1.17
CA VAL A 153 0.07 14.39 2.28
C VAL A 153 1.48 13.87 2.56
N SER A 154 1.70 12.55 2.47
CA SER A 154 3.02 11.97 2.73
C SER A 154 4.07 12.31 1.66
N GLY A 155 3.65 12.67 0.44
CA GLY A 155 4.58 12.98 -0.66
C GLY A 155 5.21 14.38 -0.61
N GLY A 156 4.85 15.20 0.38
CA GLY A 156 5.30 16.60 0.54
C GLY A 156 6.51 16.79 1.46
#